data_AF-A0A7J8BET7-F1
#
_entry.id   AF-A0A7J8BET7-F1
#
_cell.length_a   1.000
_cell.length_b   1.000
_cell.length_c   1.000
_cell.angle_alpha   90.00
_cell.angle_beta   90.00
_cell.angle_gamma   90.00
#
_symmetry.space_group_name_H-M   'P 1'
#
loop_
_entity.id
_entity.type
_entity.pdbx_description
1 polymer ?
#
loop_
_entity_poly.entity_id
_entity_poly.type
_entity_poly.pdbx_seq_one_letter_code
_entity_poly.pdbx_strand_id
1 'polypeptide(L)'
;MEHGHSECPASGETRTAGAVSPENHEVVSEPDAHGQDGVAGDAGGPAGAQEPVPQVPPPAQDQGDLGPLSADAEPGQPGPGDGARTEPEAETVGACSRPQELPQSPRARQPEPDFYCVKWIPWKGDRTPIITQSANGPCPLLAIMNILFLQWKVKLPPQKEVITSDELMAHLGDCLLSIKPQEKSESLQLNFQQNVDDAMTVLPKLATGLDVNVRFTGVSDFEYTPECSIFDLLGVPLYHGWLVDPQSPEAVRAVGKLSYNQLVEKIIACKHSGDTSLVTEGLIAEQFLETTAAQLTYHGLCELTAAAKEGELGVFFRNNHFSTMTKHKGHLYLLVTDQGFLQEEQVVWESPAAAFSSPPSSRAAVGLEG
;
A
#
# COMPACT_ATOMS: atom_id res chain seq x y z
N MET A 1 -20.42 11.87 67.82
CA MET A 1 -19.11 12.36 68.31
C MET A 1 -18.09 12.01 67.25
N GLU A 2 -17.39 12.91 66.58
CA GLU A 2 -17.55 14.33 66.27
C GLU A 2 -16.56 14.62 65.13
N HIS A 3 -16.89 15.59 64.29
CA HIS A 3 -16.14 16.05 63.12
C HIS A 3 -14.96 16.97 63.49
N GLY A 4 -14.11 17.30 62.50
CA GLY A 4 -13.25 18.49 62.47
C GLY A 4 -12.19 18.36 61.38
N HIS A 5 -12.38 18.82 60.14
CA HIS A 5 -12.39 20.20 59.64
C HIS A 5 -11.21 21.06 60.13
N SER A 6 -10.43 21.57 59.18
CA SER A 6 -9.60 22.76 59.36
C SER A 6 -10.00 23.77 58.30
N GLU A 7 -10.56 24.89 58.75
CA GLU A 7 -10.92 26.08 57.99
C GLU A 7 -9.73 27.04 57.78
N CYS A 8 -9.93 27.98 56.85
CA CYS A 8 -9.13 29.16 56.52
C CYS A 8 -8.84 30.10 57.71
N PRO A 9 -8.10 31.21 57.46
CA PRO A 9 -8.81 32.49 57.50
C PRO A 9 -8.47 33.46 56.36
N ALA A 10 -9.43 34.39 56.18
CA ALA A 10 -9.51 35.44 55.17
C ALA A 10 -8.96 36.80 55.68
N SER A 11 -9.14 37.82 54.82
CA SER A 11 -9.21 39.29 55.06
C SER A 11 -7.99 40.08 54.52
N GLY A 12 -8.11 41.16 53.75
CA GLY A 12 -9.28 41.94 53.35
C GLY A 12 -8.91 43.08 52.38
N GLU A 13 -9.95 43.58 51.70
CA GLU A 13 -10.29 44.94 51.24
C GLU A 13 -9.15 45.93 50.84
N THR A 14 -9.24 46.74 49.77
CA THR A 14 -10.31 47.73 49.53
C THR A 14 -10.23 48.34 48.11
N ARG A 15 -11.38 48.85 47.67
CA ARG A 15 -11.82 49.45 46.40
C ARG A 15 -11.23 50.83 46.04
N THR A 16 -11.28 51.16 44.73
CA THR A 16 -11.86 52.39 44.09
C THR A 16 -11.80 52.17 42.57
N ALA A 17 -12.84 52.08 41.72
CA ALA A 17 -14.08 52.84 41.43
C ALA A 17 -13.92 54.04 40.47
N GLY A 18 -14.60 53.95 39.30
CA GLY A 18 -14.89 55.05 38.34
C GLY A 18 -14.79 54.58 36.87
N ALA A 19 -15.85 54.07 36.21
CA ALA A 19 -16.92 54.81 35.46
C ALA A 19 -16.41 55.40 34.11
N VAL A 20 -17.04 55.34 32.91
CA VAL A 20 -18.34 54.91 32.36
C VAL A 20 -18.20 54.87 30.80
N SER A 21 -18.68 53.78 30.18
CA SER A 21 -19.37 53.49 28.89
C SER A 21 -19.11 54.28 27.53
N PRO A 22 -19.78 53.94 26.39
CA PRO A 22 -19.18 53.27 25.21
C PRO A 22 -19.53 53.94 23.85
N GLU A 23 -19.15 53.33 22.70
CA GLU A 23 -19.66 53.46 21.28
C GLU A 23 -18.48 53.11 20.34
N ASN A 24 -18.53 52.46 19.16
CA ASN A 24 -19.53 51.90 18.23
C ASN A 24 -18.85 50.73 17.47
N HIS A 25 -19.50 49.58 17.24
CA HIS A 25 -20.22 49.20 16.01
C HIS A 25 -19.43 49.36 14.69
N GLU A 26 -19.02 48.24 14.07
CA GLU A 26 -19.31 47.95 12.66
C GLU A 26 -19.05 46.48 12.29
N VAL A 27 -20.15 45.82 11.91
CA VAL A 27 -20.24 44.53 11.21
C VAL A 27 -20.41 44.90 9.74
N VAL A 28 -19.64 44.29 8.83
CA VAL A 28 -19.86 44.45 7.39
C VAL A 28 -20.34 43.12 6.82
N SER A 29 -21.57 43.16 6.32
CA SER A 29 -22.28 42.10 5.59
C SER A 29 -22.06 42.22 4.08
N GLU A 30 -22.28 41.10 3.39
CA GLU A 30 -22.39 40.95 1.93
C GLU A 30 -23.43 41.87 1.28
N PRO A 31 -23.42 41.97 -0.07
CA PRO A 31 -24.65 42.17 -0.82
C PRO A 31 -24.93 41.05 -1.85
N ASP A 32 -26.14 40.51 -1.75
CA ASP A 32 -26.87 39.82 -2.81
C ASP A 32 -27.31 40.80 -3.91
N ALA A 33 -27.30 40.35 -5.17
CA ALA A 33 -28.11 40.94 -6.24
C ALA A 33 -28.64 39.85 -7.18
N HIS A 34 -29.96 39.69 -7.16
CA HIS A 34 -30.75 38.90 -8.11
C HIS A 34 -30.81 39.56 -9.50
N GLY A 35 -30.85 38.71 -10.54
CA GLY A 35 -31.31 39.04 -11.88
C GLY A 35 -31.64 37.77 -12.67
N GLN A 36 -32.92 37.47 -12.82
CA GLN A 36 -33.47 36.39 -13.66
C GLN A 36 -33.41 36.79 -15.14
N ASP A 37 -33.15 35.80 -16.02
CA ASP A 37 -34.02 35.50 -17.17
C ASP A 37 -33.65 34.12 -17.74
N GLY A 38 -34.68 33.29 -17.98
CA GLY A 38 -34.55 31.95 -18.53
C GLY A 38 -34.73 31.89 -20.05
N VAL A 39 -34.49 30.71 -20.64
CA VAL A 39 -35.45 29.90 -21.42
C VAL A 39 -34.72 28.79 -22.22
N ALA A 40 -35.23 27.57 -22.00
CA ALA A 40 -35.35 26.37 -22.87
C ALA A 40 -34.15 25.69 -23.55
N GLY A 41 -33.90 24.45 -23.11
CA GLY A 41 -34.31 23.22 -23.84
C GLY A 41 -33.42 22.72 -24.98
N ASP A 42 -32.84 21.53 -24.87
CA ASP A 42 -33.30 20.30 -25.53
C ASP A 42 -32.34 19.11 -25.25
N ALA A 43 -32.87 17.91 -25.48
CA ALA A 43 -32.45 16.57 -25.11
C ALA A 43 -31.13 16.03 -25.71
N GLY A 44 -30.68 14.92 -25.11
CA GLY A 44 -29.93 13.88 -25.82
C GLY A 44 -28.79 13.24 -25.04
N GLY A 45 -29.03 12.07 -24.42
CA GLY A 45 -27.96 11.11 -24.18
C GLY A 45 -27.39 10.59 -25.51
N PRO A 46 -26.17 10.02 -25.53
CA PRO A 46 -26.09 8.59 -25.26
C PRO A 46 -24.83 8.09 -24.51
N ALA A 47 -25.02 6.87 -24.00
CA ALA A 47 -24.11 5.72 -23.97
C ALA A 47 -22.59 5.94 -23.96
N GLY A 48 -21.97 5.32 -22.96
CA GLY A 48 -20.53 5.29 -22.75
C GLY A 48 -19.70 4.61 -23.84
N ALA A 49 -18.46 5.06 -23.90
CA ALA A 49 -17.32 4.32 -24.40
C ALA A 49 -16.15 4.70 -23.47
N GLN A 50 -15.75 3.77 -22.59
CA GLN A 50 -14.47 3.87 -21.90
C GLN A 50 -13.39 3.50 -22.92
N GLU A 51 -12.57 4.46 -23.32
CA GLU A 51 -11.34 4.17 -24.05
C GLU A 51 -10.28 3.60 -23.09
N PRO A 52 -9.50 2.58 -23.51
CA PRO A 52 -8.51 1.96 -22.65
C PRO A 52 -7.28 2.87 -22.49
N VAL A 53 -6.97 3.23 -21.24
CA VAL A 53 -5.74 3.95 -20.88
C VAL A 53 -4.54 3.00 -21.07
N PRO A 54 -3.41 3.46 -21.68
CA PRO A 54 -2.25 2.60 -21.93
C PRO A 54 -1.56 2.21 -20.61
N GLN A 55 -1.45 0.91 -20.35
CA GLN A 55 -0.62 0.38 -19.27
C GLN A 55 0.86 0.53 -19.64
N VAL A 56 1.60 1.32 -18.87
CA VAL A 56 3.07 1.42 -18.96
C VAL A 56 3.66 0.23 -18.18
N PRO A 57 4.54 -0.59 -18.79
CA PRO A 57 5.14 -1.73 -18.10
C PRO A 57 6.15 -1.28 -17.04
N PRO A 58 6.34 -2.06 -15.96
CA PRO A 58 7.35 -1.76 -14.95
C PRO A 58 8.77 -1.91 -15.53
N PRO A 59 9.78 -1.21 -14.96
CA PRO A 59 11.15 -1.30 -15.43
C PRO A 59 11.69 -2.74 -15.28
N ALA A 60 12.32 -3.22 -16.34
CA ALA A 60 12.88 -4.56 -16.43
C ALA A 60 14.01 -4.77 -15.41
N GLN A 61 13.95 -5.86 -14.65
CA GLN A 61 15.05 -6.34 -13.83
C GLN A 61 16.02 -7.10 -14.73
N ASP A 62 17.16 -6.49 -15.04
CA ASP A 62 18.31 -7.18 -15.63
C ASP A 62 19.01 -7.98 -14.51
N GLN A 63 18.73 -9.29 -14.44
CA GLN A 63 19.52 -10.21 -13.65
C GLN A 63 20.55 -10.87 -14.56
N GLY A 64 21.78 -10.34 -14.51
CA GLY A 64 22.96 -11.02 -15.01
C GLY A 64 23.25 -12.26 -14.18
N ASP A 65 23.24 -13.43 -14.82
CA ASP A 65 23.87 -14.64 -14.29
C ASP A 65 25.13 -14.93 -15.11
N LEU A 66 26.28 -14.73 -14.46
CA LEU A 66 27.59 -15.13 -14.95
C LEU A 66 27.94 -16.47 -14.30
N GLY A 67 27.90 -17.54 -15.09
CA GLY A 67 28.47 -18.85 -14.78
C GLY A 67 29.41 -19.33 -15.89
N PRO A 68 30.48 -20.09 -15.58
CA PRO A 68 31.78 -19.97 -16.26
C PRO A 68 31.93 -20.80 -17.54
N LEU A 69 32.78 -20.26 -18.42
CA LEU A 69 33.30 -20.86 -19.65
C LEU A 69 34.05 -22.18 -19.40
N SER A 70 33.85 -23.14 -20.28
CA SER A 70 34.87 -24.14 -20.66
C SER A 70 34.68 -24.56 -22.12
N ALA A 71 35.80 -24.59 -22.82
CA ALA A 71 35.98 -24.72 -24.27
C ALA A 71 35.78 -26.15 -24.78
N ASP A 72 35.38 -26.31 -26.05
CA ASP A 72 36.29 -26.69 -27.15
C ASP A 72 35.53 -27.11 -28.43
N ALA A 73 36.21 -26.85 -29.57
CA ALA A 73 36.08 -27.42 -30.91
C ALA A 73 35.24 -26.66 -31.98
N GLU A 74 36.00 -26.09 -32.93
CA GLU A 74 35.62 -25.47 -34.19
C GLU A 74 35.10 -26.43 -35.29
N PRO A 75 34.56 -25.91 -36.41
CA PRO A 75 33.64 -26.60 -37.32
C PRO A 75 34.27 -27.12 -38.63
N GLY A 76 33.60 -28.08 -39.26
CA GLY A 76 33.89 -28.56 -40.63
C GLY A 76 32.75 -28.28 -41.61
N GLN A 77 33.09 -27.65 -42.73
CA GLN A 77 32.25 -27.10 -43.80
C GLN A 77 31.59 -28.14 -44.76
N PRO A 78 30.67 -27.68 -45.66
CA PRO A 78 29.68 -28.49 -46.38
C PRO A 78 30.02 -28.79 -47.85
N GLY A 79 29.20 -29.63 -48.51
CA GLY A 79 29.21 -29.85 -49.97
C GLY A 79 28.02 -30.70 -50.47
N PRO A 80 27.67 -30.64 -51.78
CA PRO A 80 26.31 -30.32 -52.22
C PRO A 80 25.66 -31.26 -53.26
N GLY A 81 24.42 -30.94 -53.65
CA GLY A 81 23.77 -31.33 -54.93
C GLY A 81 22.70 -32.42 -54.79
N ASP A 82 21.64 -32.51 -55.58
CA ASP A 82 21.07 -31.66 -56.64
C ASP A 82 19.73 -32.33 -57.05
N GLY A 83 18.82 -31.61 -57.70
CA GLY A 83 17.91 -32.22 -58.69
C GLY A 83 16.53 -32.79 -58.28
N ALA A 84 15.53 -31.91 -58.35
CA ALA A 84 14.31 -32.02 -59.19
C ALA A 84 13.33 -33.23 -59.14
N ARG A 85 12.08 -32.87 -58.82
CA ARG A 85 10.76 -33.17 -59.46
C ARG A 85 10.33 -34.64 -59.66
N THR A 86 9.10 -34.95 -59.22
CA THR A 86 7.83 -35.11 -59.99
C THR A 86 6.95 -36.18 -59.32
N GLU A 87 5.66 -35.88 -59.07
CA GLU A 87 4.62 -36.88 -58.72
C GLU A 87 4.20 -37.70 -59.97
N PRO A 88 3.49 -38.85 -59.85
CA PRO A 88 2.02 -38.80 -59.73
C PRO A 88 1.33 -39.95 -58.95
N GLU A 89 0.01 -39.79 -58.85
CA GLU A 89 -1.09 -40.56 -58.27
C GLU A 89 -1.15 -42.09 -58.51
N ALA A 90 -1.77 -42.83 -57.58
CA ALA A 90 -2.79 -43.85 -57.87
C ALA A 90 -3.57 -44.31 -56.61
N GLU A 91 -4.84 -44.64 -56.86
CA GLU A 91 -6.00 -44.83 -55.98
C GLU A 91 -5.97 -46.05 -55.04
N THR A 92 -6.77 -46.02 -53.96
CA THR A 92 -7.63 -47.16 -53.57
C THR A 92 -8.79 -46.76 -52.64
N VAL A 93 -9.86 -47.52 -52.78
CA VAL A 93 -11.25 -47.41 -52.32
C VAL A 93 -11.46 -47.70 -50.83
N GLY A 94 -12.43 -47.02 -50.19
CA GLY A 94 -13.43 -47.72 -49.36
C GLY A 94 -13.52 -47.46 -47.84
N ALA A 95 -14.54 -46.65 -47.48
CA ALA A 95 -15.54 -46.89 -46.43
C ALA A 95 -15.23 -46.73 -44.90
N CYS A 96 -16.04 -45.84 -44.30
CA CYS A 96 -16.71 -45.90 -43.00
C CYS A 96 -15.95 -45.58 -41.67
N SER A 97 -16.09 -44.32 -41.28
CA SER A 97 -16.69 -43.82 -40.02
C SER A 97 -16.22 -44.37 -38.66
N ARG A 98 -15.46 -43.54 -37.94
CA ARG A 98 -15.44 -43.51 -36.46
C ARG A 98 -15.23 -42.05 -36.01
N PRO A 99 -16.07 -41.46 -35.14
CA PRO A 99 -15.82 -40.10 -34.66
C PRO A 99 -14.56 -40.10 -33.79
N GLN A 100 -13.53 -39.37 -34.20
CA GLN A 100 -12.45 -38.96 -33.32
C GLN A 100 -13.02 -38.02 -32.27
N GLU A 101 -12.91 -38.39 -31.00
CA GLU A 101 -13.10 -37.47 -29.89
C GLU A 101 -12.11 -36.30 -30.05
N LEU A 102 -12.67 -35.10 -30.19
CA LEU A 102 -11.94 -33.85 -30.11
C LEU A 102 -11.26 -33.76 -28.73
N PRO A 103 -10.03 -33.20 -28.62
CA PRO A 103 -9.41 -32.95 -27.34
C PRO A 103 -10.34 -32.08 -26.49
N GLN A 104 -10.71 -32.57 -25.31
CA GLN A 104 -11.52 -31.82 -24.36
C GLN A 104 -10.80 -30.51 -24.04
N SER A 105 -11.53 -29.40 -24.14
CA SER A 105 -11.09 -28.08 -23.71
C SER A 105 -10.56 -28.13 -22.28
N PRO A 106 -9.57 -27.30 -21.91
CA PRO A 106 -9.09 -27.27 -20.54
C PRO A 106 -10.28 -26.92 -19.65
N ARG A 107 -10.70 -27.88 -18.81
CA ARG A 107 -11.59 -27.60 -17.68
C ARG A 107 -11.06 -26.34 -17.02
N ALA A 108 -11.94 -25.35 -16.84
CA ALA A 108 -11.66 -24.21 -15.98
C ALA A 108 -11.13 -24.79 -14.67
N ARG A 109 -9.82 -24.64 -14.44
CA ARG A 109 -9.21 -25.02 -13.18
C ARG A 109 -9.94 -24.18 -12.15
N GLN A 110 -10.66 -24.84 -11.25
CA GLN A 110 -11.11 -24.17 -10.04
C GLN A 110 -9.87 -23.52 -9.42
N PRO A 111 -9.93 -22.27 -8.95
CA PRO A 111 -8.80 -21.68 -8.24
C PRO A 111 -8.44 -22.64 -7.10
N GLU A 112 -7.22 -23.18 -7.11
CA GLU A 112 -6.70 -23.89 -5.94
C GLU A 112 -6.80 -22.92 -4.76
N PRO A 113 -7.29 -23.34 -3.58
CA PRO A 113 -7.43 -22.42 -2.46
C PRO A 113 -6.07 -21.84 -2.09
N ASP A 114 -5.97 -20.53 -1.95
CA ASP A 114 -4.75 -19.91 -1.45
C ASP A 114 -4.60 -20.23 0.05
N PHE A 115 -3.60 -21.04 0.38
CA PHE A 115 -3.27 -21.46 1.74
C PHE A 115 -2.04 -20.69 2.25
N TYR A 116 -2.11 -20.23 3.49
CA TYR A 116 -1.01 -19.55 4.19
C TYR A 116 -0.61 -20.31 5.44
N CYS A 117 0.69 -20.45 5.67
CA CYS A 117 1.20 -21.04 6.90
C CYS A 117 1.07 -20.06 8.07
N VAL A 118 0.66 -20.59 9.22
CA VAL A 118 0.54 -19.87 10.49
C VAL A 118 1.81 -20.13 11.30
N LYS A 119 2.52 -19.06 11.64
CA LYS A 119 3.67 -19.08 12.56
C LYS A 119 3.20 -18.62 13.94
N TRP A 120 3.49 -19.39 14.98
CA TRP A 120 3.16 -19.02 16.36
C TRP A 120 4.38 -18.41 17.04
N ILE A 121 4.26 -17.16 17.50
CA ILE A 121 5.35 -16.43 18.14
C ILE A 121 5.03 -16.12 19.62
N PRO A 122 6.04 -16.03 20.51
CA PRO A 122 5.84 -15.46 21.83
C PRO A 122 5.72 -13.93 21.73
N TRP A 123 4.51 -13.41 21.86
CA TRP A 123 4.23 -11.97 21.76
C TRP A 123 3.61 -11.47 23.06
N LYS A 124 4.32 -10.56 23.76
CA LYS A 124 3.89 -9.97 25.03
C LYS A 124 3.45 -11.01 26.10
N GLY A 125 4.13 -12.16 26.13
CA GLY A 125 3.88 -13.24 27.07
C GLY A 125 2.89 -14.32 26.59
N ASP A 126 2.18 -14.09 25.48
CA ASP A 126 1.19 -15.03 24.93
C ASP A 126 1.62 -15.60 23.58
N ARG A 127 1.28 -16.87 23.33
CA ARG A 127 1.45 -17.49 22.00
C ARG A 127 0.45 -16.88 21.03
N THR A 128 0.96 -16.12 20.06
CA THR A 128 0.15 -15.33 19.13
C THR A 128 0.45 -15.76 17.68
N PRO A 129 -0.58 -15.99 16.85
CA PRO A 129 -0.37 -16.37 15.46
C PRO A 129 0.03 -15.14 14.62
N ILE A 130 0.93 -15.35 13.68
CA ILE A 130 1.16 -14.48 12.53
C ILE A 130 1.11 -15.31 11.26
N ILE A 131 0.72 -14.70 10.15
CA ILE A 131 0.57 -15.34 8.86
C ILE A 131 1.81 -15.04 8.03
N THR A 132 2.43 -16.10 7.52
CA THR A 132 3.55 -16.01 6.60
C THR A 132 3.08 -15.98 5.15
N GLN A 133 3.86 -15.37 4.28
CA GLN A 133 3.64 -15.28 2.85
C GLN A 133 4.70 -16.04 2.07
N SER A 134 4.31 -16.54 0.90
CA SER A 134 5.22 -16.93 -0.17
C SER A 134 5.49 -15.73 -1.10
N ALA A 135 6.41 -15.88 -2.06
CA ALA A 135 6.97 -14.79 -2.86
C ALA A 135 5.96 -13.90 -3.63
N ASN A 136 4.70 -14.32 -3.82
CA ASN A 136 3.65 -13.58 -4.52
C ASN A 136 2.33 -13.53 -3.72
N GLY A 137 2.38 -13.62 -2.39
CA GLY A 137 1.19 -13.60 -1.54
C GLY A 137 0.51 -12.23 -1.43
N PRO A 138 -0.72 -12.16 -0.91
CA PRO A 138 -1.45 -10.91 -0.73
C PRO A 138 -0.94 -10.11 0.46
N CYS A 139 0.21 -9.46 0.29
CA CYS A 139 0.84 -8.68 1.33
C CYS A 139 -0.07 -7.60 1.98
N PRO A 140 -1.03 -6.93 1.29
CA PRO A 140 -1.92 -5.97 1.96
C PRO A 140 -2.82 -6.66 3.00
N LEU A 141 -3.46 -7.78 2.62
CA LEU A 141 -4.30 -8.56 3.52
C LEU A 141 -3.50 -9.06 4.72
N LEU A 142 -2.32 -9.65 4.48
CA LEU A 142 -1.49 -10.21 5.54
C LEU A 142 -0.97 -9.14 6.48
N ALA A 143 -0.58 -7.97 5.97
CA ALA A 143 -0.10 -6.86 6.81
C ALA A 143 -1.19 -6.40 7.78
N ILE A 144 -2.45 -6.30 7.34
CA ILE A 144 -3.59 -5.94 8.19
C ILE A 144 -3.90 -7.06 9.18
N MET A 145 -4.04 -8.30 8.69
CA MET A 145 -4.42 -9.43 9.53
C MET A 145 -3.40 -9.70 10.63
N ASN A 146 -2.11 -9.59 10.33
CA ASN A 146 -1.06 -9.71 11.35
C ASN A 146 -1.17 -8.65 12.45
N ILE A 147 -1.56 -7.42 12.10
CA ILE A 147 -1.83 -6.39 13.11
C ILE A 147 -3.01 -6.81 13.99
N LEU A 148 -4.10 -7.31 13.39
CA LEU A 148 -5.28 -7.75 14.14
C LEU A 148 -4.99 -8.95 15.06
N PHE A 149 -4.13 -9.88 14.65
CA PHE A 149 -3.67 -10.98 15.49
C PHE A 149 -2.76 -10.49 16.63
N LEU A 150 -1.80 -9.61 16.34
CA LEU A 150 -0.89 -9.02 17.34
C LEU A 150 -1.61 -8.12 18.35
N GLN A 151 -2.79 -7.60 17.99
CA GLN A 151 -3.71 -6.86 18.88
C GLN A 151 -4.71 -7.78 19.60
N TRP A 152 -4.69 -9.09 19.31
CA TRP A 152 -5.66 -10.09 19.79
C TRP A 152 -7.13 -9.74 19.48
N LYS A 153 -7.38 -8.92 18.45
CA LYS A 153 -8.73 -8.62 17.94
C LYS A 153 -9.30 -9.82 17.18
N VAL A 154 -8.44 -10.57 16.50
CA VAL A 154 -8.76 -11.88 15.90
C VAL A 154 -7.93 -12.95 16.61
N LYS A 155 -8.54 -14.11 16.86
CA LYS A 155 -7.87 -15.25 17.50
C LYS A 155 -8.09 -16.50 16.66
N LEU A 156 -7.03 -17.29 16.49
CA LEU A 156 -7.11 -18.60 15.85
C LEU A 156 -7.13 -19.70 16.91
N PRO A 157 -7.73 -20.87 16.60
CA PRO A 157 -7.61 -22.05 17.43
C PRO A 157 -6.13 -22.38 17.70
N PRO A 158 -5.76 -22.77 18.93
CA PRO A 158 -4.40 -23.21 19.22
C PRO A 158 -3.99 -24.32 18.24
N GLN A 159 -2.75 -24.27 17.77
CA GLN A 159 -2.19 -25.26 16.82
C GLN A 159 -2.78 -25.21 15.40
N LYS A 160 -3.54 -24.18 15.01
CA LYS A 160 -3.85 -23.96 13.59
C LYS A 160 -2.54 -23.71 12.84
N GLU A 161 -2.24 -24.55 11.85
CA GLU A 161 -1.01 -24.50 11.05
C GLU A 161 -1.21 -23.82 9.70
N VAL A 162 -2.43 -23.85 9.17
CA VAL A 162 -2.78 -23.32 7.85
C VAL A 162 -4.10 -22.54 7.93
N ILE A 163 -4.18 -21.44 7.19
CA ILE A 163 -5.38 -20.61 7.02
C ILE A 163 -5.58 -20.26 5.55
N THR A 164 -6.84 -20.14 5.10
CA THR A 164 -7.15 -19.74 3.72
C THR A 164 -7.39 -18.24 3.57
N SER A 165 -7.33 -17.74 2.33
CA SER A 165 -7.74 -16.36 2.00
C SER A 165 -9.18 -16.07 2.46
N ASP A 166 -10.10 -17.00 2.23
CA ASP A 166 -11.51 -16.86 2.62
C ASP A 166 -11.68 -16.72 4.14
N GLU A 167 -10.93 -17.50 4.93
CA GLU A 167 -10.95 -17.40 6.40
C GLU A 167 -10.42 -16.02 6.86
N LEU A 168 -9.34 -15.53 6.25
CA LEU A 168 -8.78 -14.20 6.56
C LEU A 168 -9.76 -13.08 6.19
N MET A 169 -10.38 -13.16 5.02
CA MET A 169 -11.38 -12.20 4.56
C MET A 169 -12.62 -12.19 5.45
N ALA A 170 -13.10 -13.36 5.88
CA ALA A 170 -14.23 -13.46 6.80
C ALA A 170 -13.91 -12.78 8.14
N HIS A 171 -12.74 -13.06 8.73
CA HIS A 171 -12.31 -12.40 9.96
C HIS A 171 -12.16 -10.89 9.82
N LEU A 172 -11.62 -10.42 8.68
CA LEU A 172 -11.49 -9.00 8.40
C LEU A 172 -12.85 -8.31 8.22
N GLY A 173 -13.77 -8.95 7.48
CA GLY A 173 -15.15 -8.47 7.30
C GLY A 173 -15.90 -8.36 8.62
N ASP A 174 -15.80 -9.37 9.49
CA ASP A 174 -16.40 -9.34 10.83
C ASP A 174 -15.84 -8.19 11.68
N CYS A 175 -14.53 -7.92 11.59
CA CYS A 175 -13.91 -6.79 12.27
C CYS A 175 -14.45 -5.46 11.76
N LEU A 176 -14.52 -5.28 10.43
CA LEU A 176 -15.02 -4.04 9.81
C LEU A 176 -16.47 -3.74 10.18
N LEU A 177 -17.34 -4.76 10.10
CA LEU A 177 -18.76 -4.64 10.46
C LEU A 177 -18.99 -4.41 11.96
N SER A 178 -18.02 -4.74 12.81
CA SER A 178 -18.09 -4.54 14.26
C SER A 178 -17.63 -3.15 14.71
N ILE A 179 -17.04 -2.34 13.81
CA ILE A 179 -16.60 -0.98 14.15
C ILE A 179 -17.83 -0.11 14.42
N LYS A 180 -17.76 0.68 15.48
CA LYS A 180 -18.82 1.64 15.84
C LYS A 180 -18.36 3.06 15.53
N PRO A 181 -19.26 3.92 15.02
CA PRO A 181 -18.94 5.33 14.82
C PRO A 181 -18.59 5.98 16.16
N GLN A 182 -17.54 6.81 16.17
CA GLN A 182 -17.09 7.51 17.37
C GLN A 182 -18.08 8.58 17.83
N GLU A 183 -18.83 9.16 16.90
CA GLU A 183 -19.76 10.28 17.17
C GLU A 183 -21.19 9.97 16.74
N LYS A 184 -22.15 10.62 17.42
CA LYS A 184 -23.58 10.36 17.27
C LYS A 184 -24.31 11.33 16.32
N SER A 185 -23.62 12.25 15.66
CA SER A 185 -24.28 13.14 14.71
C SER A 185 -24.73 12.34 13.47
N GLU A 186 -25.86 12.73 12.89
CA GLU A 186 -26.48 11.99 11.78
C GLU A 186 -25.63 12.04 10.51
N SER A 187 -25.04 13.20 10.21
CA SER A 187 -24.14 13.38 9.06
C SER A 187 -22.85 12.55 9.16
N LEU A 188 -22.26 12.45 10.36
CA LEU A 188 -21.06 11.63 10.57
C LEU A 188 -21.37 10.14 10.52
N GLN A 189 -22.57 9.72 10.94
CA GLN A 189 -23.01 8.33 10.80
C GLN A 189 -23.20 7.94 9.33
N LEU A 190 -23.75 8.84 8.50
CA LEU A 190 -23.85 8.60 7.05
C LEU A 190 -22.47 8.50 6.39
N ASN A 191 -21.53 9.38 6.76
CA ASN A 191 -20.16 9.29 6.25
C ASN A 191 -19.47 7.99 6.69
N PHE A 192 -19.64 7.59 7.96
CA PHE A 192 -19.11 6.33 8.46
C PHE A 192 -19.69 5.13 7.70
N GLN A 193 -21.00 5.12 7.45
CA GLN A 193 -21.64 4.04 6.70
C GLN A 193 -21.10 3.95 5.26
N GLN A 194 -20.92 5.10 4.59
CA GLN A 194 -20.31 5.13 3.25
C GLN A 194 -18.90 4.55 3.27
N ASN A 195 -18.08 4.92 4.26
CA ASN A 195 -16.71 4.39 4.37
C ASN A 195 -16.72 2.87 4.58
N VAL A 196 -17.66 2.33 5.36
CA VAL A 196 -17.83 0.88 5.53
C VAL A 196 -18.23 0.21 4.22
N ASP A 197 -19.18 0.78 3.48
CA ASP A 197 -19.64 0.23 2.19
C ASP A 197 -18.51 0.25 1.14
N ASP A 198 -17.73 1.33 1.09
CA ASP A 198 -16.55 1.47 0.23
C ASP A 198 -15.49 0.41 0.60
N ALA A 199 -15.20 0.26 1.90
CA ALA A 199 -14.26 -0.74 2.41
C ALA A 199 -14.67 -2.18 2.08
N MET A 200 -15.97 -2.50 2.18
CA MET A 200 -16.48 -3.83 1.79
C MET A 200 -16.38 -4.07 0.28
N THR A 201 -16.49 -3.01 -0.53
CA THR A 201 -16.34 -3.09 -1.99
C THR A 201 -14.90 -3.34 -2.40
N VAL A 202 -13.92 -2.76 -1.70
CA VAL A 202 -12.49 -2.93 -2.00
C VAL A 202 -11.85 -4.12 -1.29
N LEU A 203 -12.53 -4.76 -0.32
CA LEU A 203 -12.01 -5.88 0.45
C LEU A 203 -11.37 -6.99 -0.40
N PRO A 204 -11.97 -7.46 -1.52
CA PRO A 204 -11.36 -8.50 -2.34
C PRO A 204 -10.02 -8.09 -2.97
N LYS A 205 -9.80 -6.79 -3.20
CA LYS A 205 -8.54 -6.28 -3.78
C LYS A 205 -7.35 -6.50 -2.86
N LEU A 206 -7.56 -6.60 -1.54
CA LEU A 206 -6.47 -6.90 -0.60
C LEU A 206 -5.82 -8.27 -0.88
N ALA A 207 -6.54 -9.21 -1.50
CA ALA A 207 -6.02 -10.51 -1.91
C ALA A 207 -5.29 -10.50 -3.27
N THR A 208 -5.56 -9.53 -4.14
CA THR A 208 -5.04 -9.53 -5.51
C THR A 208 -4.00 -8.44 -5.78
N GLY A 209 -3.96 -7.41 -4.92
CA GLY A 209 -3.11 -6.24 -5.08
C GLY A 209 -3.87 -4.97 -4.71
N LEU A 210 -3.25 -4.14 -3.88
CA LEU A 210 -3.80 -2.87 -3.44
C LEU A 210 -3.03 -1.73 -4.10
N ASP A 211 -3.71 -0.94 -4.92
CA ASP A 211 -3.13 0.23 -5.56
C ASP A 211 -3.09 1.40 -4.57
N VAL A 212 -1.90 1.92 -4.32
CA VAL A 212 -1.67 3.12 -3.51
C VAL A 212 -0.86 4.13 -4.30
N ASN A 213 -1.18 5.40 -4.14
CA ASN A 213 -0.45 6.49 -4.82
C ASN A 213 0.14 7.44 -3.78
N VAL A 214 1.44 7.34 -3.56
CA VAL A 214 2.16 8.14 -2.56
C VAL A 214 2.32 9.58 -3.01
N ARG A 215 2.45 10.51 -2.05
CA ARG A 215 3.00 11.85 -2.24
C ARG A 215 4.33 11.93 -1.52
N PHE A 216 5.30 12.62 -2.09
CA PHE A 216 6.68 12.62 -1.56
C PHE A 216 6.90 13.62 -0.40
N THR A 217 5.83 14.18 0.16
CA THR A 217 5.85 15.31 1.10
C THR A 217 5.84 14.91 2.57
N GLY A 218 5.39 13.71 2.90
CA GLY A 218 5.21 13.25 4.28
C GLY A 218 5.04 11.74 4.34
N VAL A 219 5.25 11.14 5.51
CA VAL A 219 5.26 9.67 5.66
C VAL A 219 3.88 9.01 5.63
N SER A 220 2.82 9.80 5.78
CA SER A 220 1.43 9.36 5.72
C SER A 220 0.69 9.97 4.52
N ASP A 221 1.41 10.61 3.59
CA ASP A 221 0.79 11.37 2.52
C ASP A 221 0.52 10.44 1.32
N PHE A 222 -0.71 9.94 1.24
CA PHE A 222 -1.22 9.21 0.08
C PHE A 222 -2.30 10.03 -0.63
N GLU A 223 -2.51 9.78 -1.92
CA GLU A 223 -3.79 10.13 -2.54
C GLU A 223 -4.88 9.27 -1.91
N TYR A 224 -5.92 9.92 -1.39
CA TYR A 224 -7.01 9.21 -0.74
C TYR A 224 -7.83 8.45 -1.79
N THR A 225 -7.82 7.13 -1.69
CA THR A 225 -8.63 6.23 -2.50
C THR A 225 -9.52 5.36 -1.61
N PRO A 226 -10.60 4.76 -2.13
CA PRO A 226 -11.43 3.84 -1.36
C PRO A 226 -10.64 2.70 -0.70
N GLU A 227 -9.54 2.25 -1.32
CA GLU A 227 -8.59 1.27 -0.78
C GLU A 227 -7.98 1.71 0.57
N CYS A 228 -7.77 3.02 0.76
CA CYS A 228 -7.21 3.56 1.99
C CYS A 228 -8.20 3.53 3.16
N SER A 229 -9.51 3.54 2.88
CA SER A 229 -10.57 3.58 3.90
C SER A 229 -10.53 2.39 4.88
N ILE A 230 -10.04 1.22 4.44
CA ILE A 230 -9.89 0.04 5.28
C ILE A 230 -8.93 0.31 6.45
N PHE A 231 -7.82 0.99 6.19
CA PHE A 231 -6.83 1.32 7.21
C PHE A 231 -7.41 2.30 8.23
N ASP A 232 -8.10 3.33 7.76
CA ASP A 232 -8.72 4.35 8.60
C ASP A 232 -9.81 3.77 9.51
N LEU A 233 -10.69 2.92 8.96
CA LEU A 233 -11.73 2.24 9.73
C LEU A 233 -11.14 1.37 10.84
N LEU A 234 -10.08 0.60 10.54
CA LEU A 234 -9.42 -0.26 11.51
C LEU A 234 -8.57 0.51 12.53
N GLY A 235 -8.37 1.82 12.31
CA GLY A 235 -7.46 2.65 13.09
C GLY A 235 -6.00 2.20 12.96
N VAL A 236 -5.64 1.71 11.78
CA VAL A 236 -4.29 1.23 11.45
C VAL A 236 -3.61 2.30 10.60
N PRO A 237 -2.51 2.93 11.07
CA PRO A 237 -1.83 3.94 10.26
C PRO A 237 -1.13 3.28 9.07
N LEU A 238 -1.27 3.89 7.88
CA LEU A 238 -0.54 3.54 6.67
C LEU A 238 0.61 4.51 6.47
N TYR A 239 1.81 3.98 6.25
CA TYR A 239 3.04 4.74 6.10
C TYR A 239 3.81 4.37 4.84
N HIS A 240 4.61 5.31 4.34
CA HIS A 240 5.72 5.06 3.40
C HIS A 240 6.93 5.91 3.80
N GLY A 241 8.10 5.59 3.24
CA GLY A 241 9.35 6.32 3.50
C GLY A 241 9.94 6.96 2.23
N TRP A 242 9.14 7.08 1.18
CA TRP A 242 9.55 7.66 -0.09
C TRP A 242 9.36 9.18 -0.09
N LEU A 243 10.25 9.90 0.60
CA LEU A 243 10.17 11.36 0.74
C LEU A 243 11.28 12.05 -0.04
N VAL A 244 10.97 13.19 -0.64
CA VAL A 244 11.97 14.09 -1.22
C VAL A 244 12.79 14.72 -0.09
N ASP A 245 14.11 14.81 -0.25
CA ASP A 245 15.00 15.39 0.76
C ASP A 245 14.98 16.93 0.71
N PRO A 246 14.61 17.62 1.80
CA PRO A 246 14.66 19.08 1.89
C PRO A 246 16.04 19.68 1.62
N GLN A 247 17.12 18.92 1.79
CA GLN A 247 18.49 19.34 1.47
C GLN A 247 18.74 19.47 -0.04
N SER A 248 17.81 19.01 -0.88
CA SER A 248 17.85 19.13 -2.35
C SER A 248 16.73 20.06 -2.86
N PRO A 249 16.88 21.40 -2.79
CA PRO A 249 15.82 22.35 -3.14
C PRO A 249 15.33 22.22 -4.59
N GLU A 250 16.21 21.78 -5.49
CA GLU A 250 15.89 21.53 -6.90
C GLU A 250 14.89 20.38 -7.03
N ALA A 251 15.14 19.25 -6.33
CA ALA A 251 14.23 18.11 -6.30
C ALA A 251 12.91 18.49 -5.61
N VAL A 252 12.95 19.23 -4.51
CA VAL A 252 11.73 19.72 -3.81
C VAL A 252 10.87 20.57 -4.75
N ARG A 253 11.48 21.48 -5.53
CA ARG A 253 10.74 22.27 -6.52
C ARG A 253 10.17 21.41 -7.65
N ALA A 254 10.99 20.53 -8.23
CA ALA A 254 10.61 19.70 -9.36
C ALA A 254 9.49 18.71 -9.00
N VAL A 255 9.56 18.09 -7.82
CA VAL A 255 8.56 17.15 -7.31
C VAL A 255 7.32 17.89 -6.78
N GLY A 256 7.51 18.95 -6.01
CA GLY A 256 6.43 19.75 -5.44
C GLY A 256 5.52 18.94 -4.52
N LYS A 257 4.20 19.05 -4.72
CA LYS A 257 3.15 18.33 -3.97
C LYS A 257 2.49 17.20 -4.77
N LEU A 258 3.12 16.82 -5.87
CA LEU A 258 2.57 15.84 -6.80
C LEU A 258 2.59 14.45 -6.16
N SER A 259 1.57 13.65 -6.47
CA SER A 259 1.63 12.21 -6.22
C SER A 259 2.52 11.52 -7.25
N TYR A 260 2.87 10.25 -7.03
CA TYR A 260 3.69 9.48 -7.97
C TYR A 260 3.11 9.50 -9.39
N ASN A 261 1.80 9.22 -9.55
CA ASN A 261 1.16 9.24 -10.87
C ASN A 261 1.26 10.62 -11.55
N GLN A 262 0.98 11.70 -10.79
CA GLN A 262 1.08 13.07 -11.29
C GLN A 262 2.52 13.45 -11.67
N LEU A 263 3.51 12.96 -10.93
CA LEU A 263 4.92 13.23 -11.21
C LEU A 263 5.37 12.54 -12.49
N VAL A 264 4.96 11.29 -12.72
CA VAL A 264 5.24 10.55 -13.96
C VAL A 264 4.63 11.26 -15.17
N GLU A 265 3.37 11.69 -15.09
CA GLU A 265 2.72 12.48 -16.13
C GLU A 265 3.47 13.80 -16.42
N LYS A 266 3.88 14.50 -15.36
CA LYS A 266 4.68 15.73 -15.47
C LYS A 266 6.01 15.47 -16.19
N ILE A 267 6.73 14.40 -15.85
CA ILE A 267 8.00 14.05 -16.51
C ILE A 267 7.79 13.86 -18.01
N ILE A 268 6.73 13.14 -18.41
CA ILE A 268 6.40 12.93 -19.82
C ILE A 268 6.10 14.27 -20.51
N ALA A 269 5.29 15.13 -19.89
CA ALA A 269 4.96 16.45 -20.45
C ALA A 269 6.21 17.35 -20.58
N CYS A 270 7.07 17.37 -19.56
CA CYS A 270 8.32 18.13 -19.55
C CYS A 270 9.28 17.69 -20.67
N LYS A 271 9.40 16.37 -20.93
CA LYS A 271 10.27 15.83 -21.99
C LYS A 271 9.89 16.29 -23.39
N HIS A 272 8.61 16.60 -23.62
CA HIS A 272 8.10 17.04 -24.92
C HIS A 272 7.91 18.58 -25.00
N SER A 273 8.30 19.31 -23.95
CA SER A 273 8.18 20.77 -23.92
C SER A 273 9.26 21.46 -24.76
N GLY A 274 8.89 22.57 -25.40
CA GLY A 274 9.85 23.47 -26.05
C GLY A 274 10.58 24.41 -25.08
N ASP A 275 10.17 24.45 -23.81
CA ASP A 275 10.78 25.29 -22.77
C ASP A 275 11.90 24.53 -22.04
N THR A 276 13.13 25.02 -22.16
CA THR A 276 14.32 24.44 -21.51
C THR A 276 14.19 24.36 -19.99
N SER A 277 13.47 25.29 -19.36
CA SER A 277 13.26 25.27 -17.91
C SER A 277 12.40 24.08 -17.47
N LEU A 278 11.31 23.81 -18.21
CA LEU A 278 10.44 22.64 -17.98
C LEU A 278 11.16 21.33 -18.27
N VAL A 279 11.98 21.27 -19.32
CA VAL A 279 12.82 20.09 -19.60
C VAL A 279 13.76 19.81 -18.43
N THR A 280 14.43 20.84 -17.90
CA THR A 280 15.34 20.70 -16.75
C THR A 280 14.60 20.20 -15.51
N GLU A 281 13.41 20.75 -15.24
CA GLU A 281 12.56 20.30 -14.13
C GLU A 281 12.15 18.82 -14.28
N GLY A 282 11.79 18.40 -15.49
CA GLY A 282 11.48 17.01 -15.81
C GLY A 282 12.64 16.05 -15.59
N LEU A 283 13.86 16.44 -15.98
CA LEU A 283 15.08 15.65 -15.76
C LEU A 283 15.40 15.50 -14.27
N ILE A 284 15.22 16.55 -13.47
CA ILE A 284 15.43 16.49 -12.01
C ILE A 284 14.41 15.54 -11.36
N ALA A 285 13.13 15.62 -11.76
CA ALA A 285 12.08 14.73 -11.26
C ALA A 285 12.33 13.26 -11.65
N GLU A 286 12.77 13.01 -12.89
CA GLU A 286 13.17 11.68 -13.35
C GLU A 286 14.36 11.15 -12.54
N GLN A 287 15.40 11.96 -12.37
CA GLN A 287 16.58 11.56 -11.59
C GLN A 287 16.23 11.23 -10.13
N PHE A 288 15.28 11.95 -9.53
CA PHE A 288 14.76 11.63 -8.21
C PHE A 288 14.13 10.23 -8.17
N LEU A 289 13.24 9.91 -9.11
CA LEU A 289 12.61 8.59 -9.16
C LEU A 289 13.64 7.46 -9.38
N GLU A 290 14.63 7.68 -10.24
CA GLU A 290 15.69 6.70 -10.50
C GLU A 290 16.57 6.44 -9.28
N THR A 291 17.06 7.50 -8.63
CA THR A 291 17.96 7.40 -7.46
C THR A 291 17.26 6.84 -6.23
N THR A 292 15.93 6.98 -6.17
CA THR A 292 15.11 6.53 -5.04
C THR A 292 14.18 5.37 -5.42
N ALA A 293 14.51 4.61 -6.48
CA ALA A 293 13.70 3.51 -6.99
C ALA A 293 13.39 2.40 -5.96
N ALA A 294 14.17 2.30 -4.88
CA ALA A 294 13.91 1.42 -3.74
C ALA A 294 12.76 1.88 -2.81
N GLN A 295 12.12 3.02 -3.15
CA GLN A 295 10.96 3.62 -2.47
C GLN A 295 11.16 3.91 -0.98
N LEU A 296 12.40 4.16 -0.58
CA LEU A 296 12.76 4.54 0.78
C LEU A 296 13.98 5.46 0.73
N THR A 297 13.86 6.67 1.26
CA THR A 297 14.96 7.63 1.35
C THR A 297 15.46 7.72 2.79
N TYR A 298 16.69 8.19 2.99
CA TYR A 298 17.22 8.41 4.34
C TYR A 298 16.39 9.45 5.10
N HIS A 299 16.03 10.55 4.45
CA HIS A 299 15.11 11.55 5.00
C HIS A 299 13.77 10.91 5.41
N GLY A 300 13.16 10.10 4.53
CA GLY A 300 11.91 9.41 4.84
C GLY A 300 12.02 8.42 6.00
N LEU A 301 13.15 7.72 6.14
CA LEU A 301 13.40 6.85 7.30
C LEU A 301 13.50 7.63 8.62
N CYS A 302 14.13 8.80 8.60
CA CYS A 302 14.25 9.67 9.77
C CYS A 302 12.89 10.23 10.19
N GLU A 303 12.13 10.78 9.24
CA GLU A 303 10.78 11.29 9.45
C GLU A 303 9.84 10.18 9.94
N LEU A 304 9.94 8.97 9.37
CA LEU A 304 9.12 7.84 9.78
C LEU A 304 9.42 7.42 11.22
N THR A 305 10.71 7.40 11.58
CA THR A 305 11.15 7.10 12.96
C THR A 305 10.65 8.15 13.94
N ALA A 306 10.60 9.42 13.54
CA ALA A 306 10.08 10.50 14.37
C ALA A 306 8.54 10.46 14.51
N ALA A 307 7.83 10.22 13.41
CA ALA A 307 6.37 10.28 13.34
C ALA A 307 5.67 9.05 13.93
N ALA A 308 6.24 7.84 13.75
CA ALA A 308 5.64 6.62 14.29
C ALA A 308 5.63 6.62 15.82
N LYS A 309 4.50 6.23 16.41
CA LYS A 309 4.35 6.17 17.86
C LYS A 309 4.97 4.89 18.42
N GLU A 310 5.54 5.00 19.60
CA GLU A 310 6.14 3.88 20.32
C GLU A 310 5.09 2.79 20.63
N GLY A 311 5.37 1.55 20.23
CA GLY A 311 4.49 0.39 20.42
C GLY A 311 3.25 0.34 19.52
N GLU A 312 3.05 1.32 18.64
CA GLU A 312 1.97 1.34 17.65
C GLU A 312 2.25 0.31 16.54
N LEU A 313 1.20 -0.35 16.08
CA LEU A 313 1.25 -1.26 14.93
C LEU A 313 0.65 -0.55 13.73
N GLY A 314 1.42 -0.44 12.66
CA GLY A 314 1.01 0.19 11.40
C GLY A 314 1.38 -0.65 10.20
N VAL A 315 0.93 -0.23 9.03
CA VAL A 315 1.32 -0.83 7.75
C VAL A 315 2.33 0.09 7.07
N PHE A 316 3.41 -0.50 6.57
CA PHE A 316 4.47 0.20 5.86
C PHE A 316 4.53 -0.28 4.40
N PHE A 317 4.31 0.64 3.47
CA PHE A 317 4.39 0.43 2.04
C PHE A 317 5.79 0.78 1.52
N ARG A 318 6.42 -0.18 0.84
CA ARG A 318 7.72 0.00 0.19
C ARG A 318 7.93 -1.04 -0.89
N ASN A 319 8.45 -0.62 -2.04
CA ASN A 319 8.81 -1.48 -3.16
C ASN A 319 7.64 -2.38 -3.59
N ASN A 320 6.45 -1.79 -3.73
CA ASN A 320 5.20 -2.48 -4.05
C ASN A 320 4.81 -3.60 -3.05
N HIS A 321 5.29 -3.51 -1.82
CA HIS A 321 5.05 -4.48 -0.77
C HIS A 321 4.53 -3.80 0.50
N PHE A 322 3.58 -4.45 1.18
CA PHE A 322 3.00 -3.99 2.44
C PHE A 322 3.53 -4.85 3.60
N SER A 323 4.09 -4.21 4.61
CA SER A 323 4.67 -4.89 5.78
C SER A 323 4.01 -4.40 7.06
N THR A 324 3.77 -5.30 8.02
CA THR A 324 3.42 -4.88 9.38
C THR A 324 4.65 -4.24 10.03
N MET A 325 4.50 -3.03 10.54
CA MET A 325 5.56 -2.25 11.16
C MET A 325 5.20 -1.91 12.61
N THR A 326 6.22 -1.86 13.47
CA THR A 326 6.09 -1.25 14.80
C THR A 326 7.35 -0.45 15.15
N LYS A 327 7.23 0.40 16.17
CA LYS A 327 8.36 1.11 16.77
C LYS A 327 8.60 0.59 18.18
N HIS A 328 9.84 0.23 18.49
CA HIS A 328 10.23 -0.21 19.81
C HIS A 328 11.61 0.33 20.21
N LYS A 329 11.73 0.88 21.43
CA LYS A 329 12.89 1.58 21.98
C LYS A 329 13.48 2.57 20.97
N GLY A 330 12.60 3.35 20.31
CA GLY A 330 13.01 4.35 19.32
C GLY A 330 13.47 3.80 17.96
N HIS A 331 13.40 2.48 17.74
CA HIS A 331 13.79 1.85 16.48
C HIS A 331 12.57 1.28 15.75
N LEU A 332 12.56 1.38 14.42
CA LEU A 332 11.53 0.77 13.59
C LEU A 332 11.84 -0.70 13.33
N TYR A 333 10.78 -1.51 13.26
CA TYR A 333 10.83 -2.93 12.98
C TYR A 333 9.73 -3.33 12.02
N LEU A 334 10.05 -4.21 11.07
CA LEU A 334 9.09 -4.86 10.18
C LEU A 334 8.91 -6.32 10.61
N LEU A 335 7.68 -6.81 10.57
CA LEU A 335 7.37 -8.20 10.88
C LEU A 335 7.91 -9.10 9.76
N VAL A 336 8.69 -10.11 10.12
CA VAL A 336 9.21 -11.10 9.19
C VAL A 336 8.09 -12.08 8.85
N THR A 337 7.55 -11.94 7.65
CA THR A 337 6.46 -12.78 7.14
C THR A 337 6.91 -13.78 6.08
N ASP A 338 8.17 -13.77 5.65
CA ASP A 338 8.65 -14.73 4.65
C ASP A 338 8.58 -16.18 5.19
N GLN A 339 7.96 -17.06 4.40
CA GLN A 339 7.73 -18.46 4.78
C GLN A 339 9.03 -19.26 4.98
N GLY A 340 10.16 -18.83 4.42
CA GLY A 340 11.48 -19.40 4.68
C GLY A 340 11.90 -19.34 6.15
N PHE A 341 11.34 -18.40 6.93
CA PHE A 341 11.57 -18.28 8.37
C PHE A 341 10.45 -18.89 9.22
N LEU A 342 9.59 -19.74 8.65
CA LEU A 342 8.46 -20.35 9.37
C LEU A 342 8.91 -21.12 10.63
N GLN A 343 10.01 -21.88 10.53
CA GLN A 343 10.52 -22.71 11.63
C GLN A 343 11.44 -21.94 12.61
N GLU A 344 11.83 -20.71 12.27
CA GLU A 344 12.76 -19.90 13.05
C GLU A 344 11.99 -19.02 14.05
N GLU A 345 11.56 -19.59 15.18
CA GLU A 345 10.73 -18.89 16.18
C GLU A 345 11.35 -17.58 16.70
N GLN A 346 12.69 -17.51 16.76
CA GLN A 346 13.44 -16.34 17.21
C GLN A 346 13.51 -15.20 16.18
N VAL A 347 13.20 -15.47 14.92
CA VAL A 347 13.23 -14.48 13.84
C VAL A 347 11.81 -13.95 13.61
N VAL A 348 11.49 -12.85 14.28
CA VAL A 348 10.15 -12.23 14.22
C VAL A 348 10.18 -10.84 13.61
N TRP A 349 11.20 -10.05 13.93
CA TRP A 349 11.30 -8.65 13.53
C TRP A 349 12.62 -8.37 12.82
N GLU A 350 12.57 -7.59 11.75
CA GLU A 350 13.76 -7.09 11.03
C GLU A 350 13.80 -5.56 11.03
N SER A 351 15.00 -4.98 10.90
CA SER A 351 15.16 -3.53 10.82
C SER A 351 15.01 -3.05 9.37
N PRO A 352 14.18 -2.03 9.07
CA PRO A 352 14.05 -1.49 7.72
C PRO A 352 15.33 -0.79 7.24
N ALA A 353 16.20 -0.37 8.17
CA ALA A 353 17.48 0.27 7.89
C ALA A 353 18.50 -0.68 7.25
N ALA A 354 18.27 -2.00 7.27
CA ALA A 354 19.14 -2.99 6.65
C ALA A 354 19.30 -2.81 5.13
N ALA A 355 18.43 -2.03 4.49
CA ALA A 355 18.56 -1.66 3.09
C ALA A 355 19.62 -0.57 2.80
N PHE A 356 20.07 0.16 3.82
CA PHE A 356 21.11 1.19 3.71
C PHE A 356 22.50 0.68 4.13
N SER A 357 22.63 -0.61 4.47
CA SER A 357 23.88 -1.24 4.89
C SER A 357 24.22 -2.46 4.02
N SER A 358 25.47 -2.58 3.53
CA SER A 358 26.01 -3.75 2.81
C SER A 358 26.61 -4.80 3.79
N PRO A 359 27.01 -6.01 3.32
CA PRO A 359 26.25 -7.22 2.98
C PRO A 359 26.01 -8.16 4.22
N PRO A 360 25.38 -9.35 4.07
CA PRO A 360 24.74 -10.08 5.17
C PRO A 360 25.72 -11.03 5.86
N SER A 361 26.28 -10.64 7.01
CA SER A 361 26.89 -11.64 7.91
C SER A 361 26.57 -11.46 9.39
N SER A 362 25.79 -10.43 9.74
CA SER A 362 25.41 -10.20 11.13
C SER A 362 24.05 -9.51 11.24
N ARG A 363 23.01 -10.09 10.65
CA ARG A 363 21.63 -9.64 10.90
C ARG A 363 21.15 -10.29 12.20
N ALA A 364 21.31 -9.58 13.31
CA ALA A 364 20.78 -10.00 14.60
C ALA A 364 19.27 -9.71 14.63
N ALA A 365 18.48 -10.78 14.62
CA ALA A 365 17.07 -10.73 15.02
C ALA A 365 17.00 -10.27 16.48
N VAL A 366 16.17 -9.28 16.77
CA VAL A 366 15.94 -8.81 18.13
C VAL A 366 14.57 -9.31 18.56
N GLY A 367 14.55 -10.21 19.55
CA GLY A 367 13.33 -10.46 20.32
C GLY A 367 12.95 -9.17 21.04
N LEU A 368 11.80 -8.59 20.68
CA LEU A 368 11.24 -7.46 21.42
C LEU A 368 10.66 -8.02 22.72
N GLU A 369 11.51 -8.29 23.70
CA GLU A 369 11.07 -8.60 25.07
C GLU A 369 10.62 -7.31 25.75
N GLY A 370 9.40 -7.38 26.31
CA GLY A 370 8.66 -6.25 26.89
C GLY A 370 9.16 -5.73 28.21
#